data_AF-A0A5C9CLF0-F1
#
_entry.id   AF-A0A5C9CLF0-F1
#
_cell.length_a   1.000
_cell.length_b   1.000
_cell.length_c   1.000
_cell.angle_alpha   90.00
_cell.angle_beta   90.00
_cell.angle_gamma   90.00
#
_symmetry.space_group_name_H-M   'P 1'
#
loop_
_entity.id
_entity.type
_entity.pdbx_description
1 polymer ?
#
loop_
_entity_poly.entity_id
_entity_poly.type
_entity_poly.pdbx_seq_one_letter_code
_entity_poly.pdbx_strand_id
1 'polypeptide(L)'
;MSVTNYVRSQKGPRQNPLPAYVGINPPLEYNGPAYLGDAYSPFVVSGDPNQPTFSVPNIGLSDTNEVRRLGRRSSLRQNLDTLERAFDQQKELAALDEFESQAMTLLTNPKTKEAFDLSREDPRTRDRYGRNAWGQQLLLARRLVEAGVEVLTTSLAGPLCGRVNNWDDHAVNQHCFDAMKFRTPVYDQAVSALIEDIYDRGLDKKVLVVITGEFGRTPKISYAASNGAGDASAPAGTIQPGRDHWPRAFSNIWAGGG
;
A
#
# COMPACT_ATOMS: atom_id res chain seq x y z
N MET A 1 -5.16 9.98 0.94
CA MET A 1 -3.75 10.23 0.55
C MET A 1 -3.58 10.92 -0.81
N SER A 2 -4.49 10.73 -1.78
CA SER A 2 -4.43 11.42 -3.09
C SER A 2 -4.45 12.96 -3.00
N VAL A 3 -5.15 13.56 -2.03
CA VAL A 3 -5.08 15.01 -1.75
C VAL A 3 -3.64 15.44 -1.44
N THR A 4 -2.92 14.65 -0.62
CA THR A 4 -1.51 14.93 -0.32
C THR A 4 -0.66 14.85 -1.58
N ASN A 5 -0.87 13.82 -2.42
CA ASN A 5 -0.17 13.67 -3.70
C ASN A 5 -0.41 14.89 -4.62
N TYR A 6 -1.66 15.34 -4.74
CA TYR A 6 -2.03 16.55 -5.48
C TYR A 6 -1.29 17.78 -4.95
N VAL A 7 -1.31 18.03 -3.64
CA VAL A 7 -0.61 19.19 -3.04
C VAL A 7 0.91 19.11 -3.27
N ARG A 8 1.49 17.90 -3.29
CA ARG A 8 2.91 17.72 -3.61
C ARG A 8 3.23 17.99 -5.07
N SER A 9 2.36 17.60 -6.01
CA SER A 9 2.59 17.87 -7.44
C SER A 9 2.60 19.38 -7.76
N GLN A 10 1.87 20.20 -6.99
CA GLN A 10 1.88 21.65 -7.15
C GLN A 10 3.23 22.31 -6.86
N LYS A 11 4.17 21.60 -6.19
CA LYS A 11 5.51 22.12 -5.88
C LYS A 11 6.50 22.04 -7.05
N GLY A 12 6.05 21.53 -8.20
CA GLY A 12 6.86 21.42 -9.41
C GLY A 12 7.44 20.01 -9.64
N PRO A 13 8.23 19.85 -10.72
CA PRO A 13 8.69 18.54 -11.18
C PRO A 13 9.67 17.90 -10.17
N ARG A 14 9.51 16.59 -9.97
CA ARG A 14 10.37 15.79 -9.09
C ARG A 14 11.62 15.34 -9.83
N GLN A 15 12.77 15.38 -9.16
CA GLN A 15 14.02 14.77 -9.64
C GLN A 15 14.10 13.26 -9.32
N ASN A 16 13.31 12.79 -8.35
CA ASN A 16 13.29 11.39 -7.96
C ASN A 16 12.51 10.57 -9.00
N PRO A 17 13.08 9.49 -9.57
CA PRO A 17 12.40 8.62 -10.53
C PRO A 17 11.22 7.82 -9.93
N LEU A 18 11.12 7.74 -8.60
CA LEU A 18 10.01 7.08 -7.92
C LEU A 18 8.79 8.00 -7.80
N PRO A 19 7.57 7.45 -7.98
CA PRO A 19 6.31 8.13 -7.73
C PRO A 19 6.29 8.75 -6.34
N ALA A 20 5.65 9.92 -6.24
CA ALA A 20 5.40 10.55 -4.95
C ALA A 20 4.51 9.68 -4.05
N TYR A 21 3.54 8.99 -4.64
CA TYR A 21 2.55 8.16 -3.95
C TYR A 21 2.59 6.71 -4.43
N VAL A 22 2.93 5.79 -3.53
CA VAL A 22 2.92 4.34 -3.79
C VAL A 22 1.96 3.65 -2.82
N GLY A 23 1.16 2.71 -3.33
CA GLY A 23 0.34 1.83 -2.53
C GLY A 23 0.84 0.39 -2.61
N ILE A 24 1.21 -0.22 -1.48
CA ILE A 24 1.56 -1.66 -1.43
C ILE A 24 0.37 -2.43 -0.86
N ASN A 25 -0.27 -3.28 -1.68
CA ASN A 25 -1.58 -3.88 -1.39
C ASN A 25 -2.54 -2.87 -0.71
N PRO A 26 -2.74 -1.67 -1.30
CA PRO A 26 -3.60 -0.68 -0.71
C PRO A 26 -5.05 -1.18 -0.75
N PRO A 27 -5.90 -0.79 0.22
CA PRO A 27 -7.30 -1.15 0.17
C PRO A 27 -8.01 -0.22 -0.82
N LEU A 28 -8.00 -0.60 -2.10
CA LEU A 28 -8.47 0.21 -3.24
C LEU A 28 -9.98 0.50 -3.20
N GLU A 29 -10.76 -0.38 -2.56
CA GLU A 29 -12.20 -0.20 -2.35
C GLU A 29 -12.52 1.06 -1.54
N TYR A 30 -11.59 1.51 -0.70
CA TYR A 30 -11.74 2.65 0.20
C TYR A 30 -10.72 3.77 -0.09
N ASN A 31 -9.86 3.60 -1.09
CA ASN A 31 -8.84 4.58 -1.47
C ASN A 31 -8.90 4.88 -2.96
N GLY A 32 -9.07 6.17 -3.28
CA GLY A 32 -9.00 6.65 -4.64
C GLY A 32 -8.86 8.17 -4.70
N PRO A 33 -8.56 8.71 -5.90
CA PRO A 33 -8.43 10.15 -6.11
C PRO A 33 -9.77 10.89 -6.08
N ALA A 34 -10.89 10.16 -6.21
CA ALA A 34 -12.23 10.73 -6.32
C ALA A 34 -12.26 11.87 -7.36
N TYR A 35 -12.69 13.06 -6.98
CA TYR A 35 -12.78 14.23 -7.87
C TYR A 35 -11.44 14.84 -8.28
N LEU A 36 -10.30 14.39 -7.71
CA LEU A 36 -8.98 14.88 -8.11
C LEU A 36 -8.55 14.33 -9.47
N GLY A 37 -9.17 13.23 -9.93
CA GLY A 37 -8.85 12.56 -11.18
C GLY A 37 -7.71 11.55 -11.05
N ASP A 38 -7.68 10.61 -11.98
CA ASP A 38 -6.81 9.45 -11.89
C ASP A 38 -5.34 9.82 -11.74
N ALA A 39 -4.88 10.97 -12.27
CA ALA A 39 -3.51 11.51 -12.15
C ALA A 39 -2.89 11.39 -10.75
N TYR A 40 -3.72 11.42 -9.71
CA TYR A 40 -3.30 11.44 -8.31
C TYR A 40 -3.55 10.11 -7.59
N SER A 41 -3.91 9.06 -8.32
CA SER A 41 -3.95 7.69 -7.83
C SER A 41 -2.57 7.20 -7.38
N PRO A 42 -2.52 6.27 -6.41
CA PRO A 42 -1.25 5.63 -6.06
C PRO A 42 -0.72 4.82 -7.23
N PHE A 43 0.62 4.76 -7.35
CA PHE A 43 1.24 3.65 -8.06
C PHE A 43 1.04 2.37 -7.25
N VAL A 44 0.22 1.45 -7.74
CA VAL A 44 -0.18 0.24 -7.00
C VAL A 44 0.80 -0.89 -7.23
N VAL A 45 1.28 -1.46 -6.13
CA VAL A 45 2.11 -2.67 -6.07
C VAL A 45 1.29 -3.75 -5.37
N SER A 46 0.93 -4.79 -6.11
CA SER A 46 0.13 -5.90 -5.60
C SER A 46 0.94 -7.20 -5.55
N GLY A 47 0.65 -8.05 -4.57
CA GLY A 47 1.30 -9.35 -4.39
C GLY A 47 1.99 -9.48 -3.03
N ASP A 48 2.61 -10.63 -2.77
CA ASP A 48 3.29 -10.93 -1.51
C ASP A 48 4.80 -10.72 -1.64
N PRO A 49 5.39 -9.67 -1.03
CA PRO A 49 6.83 -9.39 -1.10
C PRO A 49 7.72 -10.45 -0.45
N ASN A 50 7.13 -11.39 0.30
CA ASN A 50 7.87 -12.52 0.86
C ASN A 50 8.10 -13.64 -0.16
N GLN A 51 7.34 -13.68 -1.26
CA GLN A 51 7.50 -14.73 -2.27
C GLN A 51 8.80 -14.53 -3.06
N PRO A 52 9.58 -15.60 -3.33
CA PRO A 52 10.79 -15.51 -4.16
C PRO A 52 10.52 -15.02 -5.59
N THR A 53 9.30 -15.25 -6.08
CA THR A 53 8.84 -14.83 -7.40
C THR A 53 8.21 -13.44 -7.41
N PHE A 54 8.16 -12.76 -6.25
CA PHE A 54 7.64 -11.40 -6.18
C PHE A 54 8.46 -10.48 -7.07
N SER A 55 7.78 -9.87 -8.02
CA SER A 55 8.31 -8.82 -8.87
C SER A 55 7.20 -7.83 -9.11
N VAL A 56 7.55 -6.55 -9.12
CA VAL A 56 6.59 -5.52 -9.54
C VAL A 56 6.55 -5.57 -11.07
N PRO A 57 5.38 -5.85 -11.69
CA PRO A 57 5.29 -5.97 -13.14
C PRO A 57 5.81 -4.71 -13.81
N ASN A 58 6.68 -4.90 -14.80
CA ASN A 58 7.25 -3.82 -15.60
C ASN A 58 7.95 -2.72 -14.77
N ILE A 59 8.84 -3.09 -13.85
CA ILE A 59 9.78 -2.16 -13.21
C ILE A 59 11.22 -2.55 -13.56
N GLY A 60 12.02 -1.59 -14.04
CA GLY A 60 13.44 -1.80 -14.34
C GLY A 60 13.71 -2.79 -15.48
N LEU A 61 13.05 -2.61 -16.63
CA LEU A 61 13.39 -3.24 -17.88
C LEU A 61 14.87 -2.98 -18.20
N SER A 62 15.68 -4.03 -18.14
CA SER A 62 17.11 -4.00 -18.44
C SER A 62 17.42 -4.22 -19.92
N ASP A 63 16.46 -4.72 -20.70
CA ASP A 63 16.63 -4.91 -22.14
C ASP A 63 16.43 -3.58 -22.89
N THR A 64 17.55 -3.03 -23.38
CA THR A 64 17.58 -1.81 -24.19
C THR A 64 16.66 -1.85 -25.42
N ASN A 65 16.35 -3.03 -25.96
CA ASN A 65 15.43 -3.18 -27.10
C ASN A 65 13.97 -2.99 -26.68
N GLU A 66 13.55 -3.56 -25.54
CA GLU A 66 12.20 -3.38 -25.00
C GLU A 66 11.98 -1.93 -24.54
N VAL A 67 12.99 -1.31 -23.92
CA VAL A 67 12.97 0.12 -23.57
C VAL A 67 12.83 0.99 -24.82
N ARG A 68 13.61 0.73 -25.88
CA ARG A 68 13.48 1.45 -27.17
C ARG A 68 12.11 1.23 -27.82
N ARG A 69 11.54 0.03 -27.71
CA ARG A 69 10.24 -0.32 -28.27
C ARG A 69 9.11 0.42 -27.54
N LEU A 70 9.15 0.47 -26.21
CA LEU A 70 8.21 1.23 -25.40
C LEU A 70 8.35 2.74 -25.67
N GLY A 71 9.57 3.26 -25.75
CA GLY A 71 9.83 4.66 -26.13
C GLY A 71 9.27 5.03 -27.51
N ARG A 72 9.38 4.14 -28.51
CA ARG A 72 8.78 4.34 -29.85
C ARG A 72 7.25 4.31 -29.84
N ARG A 73 6.64 3.45 -29.02
CA ARG A 73 5.17 3.40 -28.89
C ARG A 73 4.64 4.64 -28.18
N SER A 74 5.33 5.09 -27.14
CA SER A 74 5.02 6.32 -26.43
C SER A 74 5.13 7.55 -27.33
N SER A 75 6.23 7.68 -28.09
CA SER A 75 6.39 8.81 -29.02
C SER A 75 5.39 8.79 -30.18
N LEU A 76 5.05 7.60 -30.72
CA LEU A 76 4.03 7.49 -31.76
C LEU A 76 2.65 7.86 -31.21
N ARG A 77 2.32 7.45 -29.99
CA ARG A 77 1.07 7.82 -29.32
C ARG A 77 1.02 9.33 -29.05
N GLN A 78 2.07 9.92 -28.48
CA GLN A 78 2.14 11.38 -28.29
C GLN A 78 1.95 12.16 -29.59
N ASN A 79 2.48 11.65 -30.71
CA ASN A 79 2.27 12.26 -32.02
C ASN A 79 0.80 12.15 -32.48
N LEU A 80 0.12 11.04 -32.20
CA LEU A 80 -1.31 10.88 -32.46
C LEU A 80 -2.17 11.74 -31.53
N ASP A 81 -1.86 11.77 -30.24
CA ASP A 81 -2.52 12.62 -29.24
C ASP A 81 -2.33 14.11 -29.59
N THR A 82 -1.18 14.50 -30.16
CA THR A 82 -0.95 15.88 -30.63
C THR A 82 -1.84 16.24 -31.83
N LEU A 83 -2.20 15.27 -32.67
CA LEU A 83 -3.20 15.46 -33.74
C LEU A 83 -4.62 15.57 -33.17
N GLU A 84 -4.92 14.85 -32.08
CA GLU A 84 -6.22 14.87 -31.40
C GLU A 84 -6.41 16.11 -30.51
N ARG A 85 -5.33 16.67 -29.94
CA ARG A 85 -5.32 17.96 -29.21
C ARG A 85 -5.81 19.15 -30.06
N ALA A 86 -5.83 19.02 -31.39
CA ALA A 86 -6.46 19.99 -32.27
C ALA A 86 -8.01 20.00 -32.16
N PHE A 87 -8.62 19.04 -31.46
CA PHE A 87 -10.06 18.77 -31.43
C PHE A 87 -10.68 18.64 -30.01
N ASP A 88 -10.08 19.26 -28.99
CA ASP A 88 -10.62 19.46 -27.61
C ASP A 88 -10.32 18.35 -26.56
N GLN A 89 -10.39 18.73 -25.27
CA GLN A 89 -9.99 18.01 -24.01
C GLN A 89 -8.51 18.08 -23.55
N GLN A 90 -8.01 19.29 -23.25
CA GLN A 90 -6.62 19.48 -22.78
C GLN A 90 -6.27 18.91 -21.39
N LYS A 91 -7.22 18.78 -20.45
CA LYS A 91 -6.89 18.48 -19.04
C LYS A 91 -6.69 16.99 -18.73
N GLU A 92 -7.52 16.11 -19.28
CA GLU A 92 -7.37 14.65 -19.08
C GLU A 92 -6.17 14.09 -19.87
N LEU A 93 -5.87 14.66 -21.04
CA LEU A 93 -4.70 14.27 -21.84
C LEU A 93 -3.38 14.65 -21.17
N ALA A 94 -3.29 15.80 -20.51
CA ALA A 94 -2.09 16.18 -19.76
C ALA A 94 -1.83 15.25 -18.56
N ALA A 95 -2.88 14.78 -17.89
CA ALA A 95 -2.79 13.78 -16.82
C ALA A 95 -2.30 12.42 -17.34
N LEU A 96 -2.76 12.01 -18.53
CA LEU A 96 -2.30 10.79 -19.20
C LEU A 96 -0.81 10.89 -19.59
N ASP A 97 -0.38 12.03 -20.14
CA ASP A 97 1.03 12.28 -20.50
C ASP A 97 1.95 12.22 -19.27
N GLU A 98 1.54 12.81 -18.14
CA GLU A 98 2.31 12.77 -16.89
C GLU A 98 2.42 11.34 -16.35
N PHE A 99 1.31 10.60 -16.36
CA PHE A 99 1.31 9.19 -15.97
C PHE A 99 2.21 8.31 -16.82
N GLU A 100 2.17 8.50 -18.13
CA GLU A 100 2.96 7.70 -19.06
C GLU A 100 4.47 8.00 -18.89
N SER A 101 4.82 9.27 -18.68
CA SER A 101 6.19 9.69 -18.37
C SER A 101 6.71 9.09 -17.06
N GLN A 102 5.89 9.11 -16.01
CA GLN A 102 6.21 8.48 -14.72
C GLN A 102 6.36 6.96 -14.87
N ALA A 103 5.46 6.30 -15.58
CA ALA A 103 5.53 4.87 -15.86
C ALA A 103 6.82 4.52 -16.63
N MET A 104 7.18 5.30 -17.67
CA MET A 104 8.41 5.08 -18.44
C MET A 104 9.67 5.27 -17.58
N THR A 105 9.66 6.24 -16.68
CA THR A 105 10.79 6.49 -15.76
C THR A 105 10.95 5.34 -14.76
N LEU A 106 9.84 4.85 -14.20
CA LEU A 106 9.82 3.64 -13.37
C LEU A 106 10.33 2.39 -14.11
N LEU A 107 9.90 2.24 -15.37
CA LEU A 107 10.25 1.12 -16.24
C LEU A 107 11.73 1.07 -16.57
N THR A 108 12.39 2.23 -16.70
CA THR A 108 13.72 2.31 -17.31
C THR A 108 14.83 2.65 -16.34
N ASN A 109 14.50 3.17 -15.15
CA ASN A 109 15.51 3.58 -14.18
C ASN A 109 15.97 2.43 -13.28
N PRO A 110 17.27 2.08 -13.27
CA PRO A 110 17.80 1.03 -12.40
C PRO A 110 17.55 1.27 -10.92
N LYS A 111 17.60 2.53 -10.46
CA LYS A 111 17.38 2.89 -9.04
C LYS A 111 15.99 2.49 -8.55
N THR A 112 15.00 2.54 -9.45
CA THR A 112 13.64 2.10 -9.14
C THR A 112 13.64 0.61 -8.80
N LYS A 113 14.29 -0.22 -9.61
CA LYS A 113 14.37 -1.67 -9.37
C LYS A 113 15.03 -1.99 -8.03
N GLU A 114 16.11 -1.28 -7.69
CA GLU A 114 16.81 -1.49 -6.42
C GLU A 114 15.94 -1.15 -5.20
N ALA A 115 15.04 -0.16 -5.31
CA ALA A 115 14.15 0.22 -4.23
C ALA A 115 13.12 -0.89 -3.90
N PHE A 116 12.63 -1.60 -4.93
CA PHE A 116 11.68 -2.72 -4.77
C PHE A 116 12.33 -4.07 -4.44
N ASP A 117 13.65 -4.18 -4.55
CA ASP A 117 14.37 -5.44 -4.36
C ASP A 117 14.70 -5.72 -2.89
N LEU A 118 13.86 -6.54 -2.25
CA LEU A 118 14.07 -7.02 -0.87
C LEU A 118 15.23 -8.01 -0.74
N SER A 119 15.80 -8.56 -1.82
CA SER A 119 16.98 -9.43 -1.71
C SER A 119 18.24 -8.67 -1.25
N ARG A 120 18.20 -7.33 -1.34
CA ARG A 120 19.27 -6.44 -0.91
C ARG A 120 19.24 -6.11 0.59
N GLU A 121 18.22 -6.56 1.31
CA GLU A 121 18.15 -6.41 2.77
C GLU A 121 18.92 -7.53 3.47
N ASP A 122 19.56 -7.20 4.59
CA ASP A 122 20.15 -8.21 5.47
C ASP A 122 19.07 -9.24 5.85
N PRO A 123 19.31 -10.56 5.68
CA PRO A 123 18.41 -11.61 6.13
C PRO A 123 17.90 -11.40 7.56
N ARG A 124 18.73 -10.89 8.48
CA ARG A 124 18.33 -10.60 9.87
C ARG A 124 17.27 -9.51 9.96
N THR A 125 17.36 -8.48 9.11
CA THR A 125 16.33 -7.43 9.03
C THR A 125 15.03 -8.01 8.52
N ARG A 126 15.09 -8.86 7.48
CA ARG A 126 13.91 -9.55 6.96
C ARG A 126 13.27 -10.46 8.00
N ASP A 127 14.07 -11.14 8.83
CA ASP A 127 13.60 -11.99 9.92
C ASP A 127 12.97 -11.17 11.06
N ARG A 128 13.53 -9.99 11.39
CA ARG A 128 12.99 -9.07 12.41
C ARG A 128 11.56 -8.66 12.07
N TYR A 129 11.31 -8.25 10.82
CA TYR A 129 9.96 -7.91 10.35
C TYR A 129 9.03 -9.13 10.24
N GLY A 130 9.59 -10.34 10.18
CA GLY A 130 8.87 -11.59 9.98
C GLY A 130 8.76 -11.97 8.50
N ARG A 131 9.02 -13.25 8.19
CA ARG A 131 8.95 -13.84 6.84
C ARG A 131 7.52 -14.17 6.43
N ASN A 132 6.67 -13.14 6.40
CA ASN A 132 5.27 -13.21 6.03
C ASN A 132 4.88 -11.94 5.23
N ALA A 133 3.70 -11.96 4.61
CA ALA A 133 3.26 -10.88 3.73
C ALA A 133 3.26 -9.50 4.41
N TRP A 134 2.78 -9.39 5.65
CA TRP A 134 2.72 -8.12 6.38
C TRP A 134 4.11 -7.59 6.73
N GLY A 135 4.97 -8.44 7.28
CA GLY A 135 6.35 -8.08 7.62
C GLY A 135 7.13 -7.57 6.42
N GLN A 136 7.14 -8.35 5.33
CA GLN A 136 7.90 -7.99 4.14
C GLN A 136 7.29 -6.80 3.39
N GLN A 137 5.98 -6.60 3.47
CA GLN A 137 5.30 -5.40 2.96
C GLN A 137 5.72 -4.13 3.71
N LEU A 138 5.77 -4.16 5.05
CA LEU A 138 6.24 -3.02 5.83
C LEU A 138 7.75 -2.76 5.62
N LEU A 139 8.55 -3.81 5.44
CA LEU A 139 9.96 -3.67 5.08
C LEU A 139 10.13 -3.00 3.70
N LEU A 140 9.35 -3.43 2.71
CA LEU A 140 9.31 -2.79 1.40
C LEU A 140 8.88 -1.32 1.52
N ALA A 141 7.90 -1.03 2.36
CA ALA A 141 7.47 0.33 2.62
C ALA A 141 8.62 1.21 3.14
N ARG A 142 9.39 0.73 4.12
CA ARG A 142 10.57 1.45 4.63
C ARG A 142 11.58 1.73 3.54
N ARG A 143 11.92 0.74 2.69
CA ARG A 143 12.86 0.93 1.57
C ARG A 143 12.40 1.98 0.58
N LEU A 144 11.11 1.99 0.23
CA LEU A 144 10.56 2.97 -0.69
C LEU A 144 10.60 4.40 -0.11
N VAL A 145 10.34 4.53 1.18
CA VAL A 145 10.47 5.81 1.89
C VAL A 145 11.93 6.29 1.90
N GLU A 146 12.90 5.41 2.17
CA GLU A 146 14.33 5.74 2.06
C GLU A 146 14.74 6.13 0.64
N ALA A 147 14.15 5.49 -0.36
CA ALA A 147 14.37 5.82 -1.76
C ALA A 147 13.65 7.11 -2.20
N GLY A 148 12.86 7.73 -1.31
CA GLY A 148 12.27 9.07 -1.48
C GLY A 148 10.83 9.09 -2.00
N VAL A 149 10.08 8.00 -1.82
CA VAL A 149 8.60 8.03 -1.89
C VAL A 149 8.09 8.89 -0.73
N GLU A 150 7.21 9.85 -1.01
CA GLU A 150 6.74 10.82 0.00
C GLU A 150 5.47 10.39 0.71
N VAL A 151 4.64 9.59 0.04
CA VAL A 151 3.36 9.12 0.53
C VAL A 151 3.29 7.62 0.26
N LEU A 152 3.08 6.84 1.31
CA LEU A 152 2.92 5.40 1.19
C LEU A 152 1.68 4.93 1.93
N THR A 153 0.89 4.08 1.27
CA THR A 153 -0.27 3.43 1.87
C THR A 153 -0.18 1.93 1.75
N THR A 154 -0.59 1.23 2.79
CA THR A 154 -0.63 -0.22 2.79
C THR A 154 -1.69 -0.72 3.76
N SER A 155 -2.16 -1.96 3.58
CA SER A 155 -3.16 -2.58 4.44
C SER A 155 -2.64 -3.91 4.98
N LEU A 156 -2.81 -4.12 6.28
CA LEU A 156 -2.52 -5.39 6.95
C LEU A 156 -3.78 -6.26 6.96
N ALA A 157 -4.25 -6.66 5.78
CA ALA A 157 -5.41 -7.53 5.61
C ALA A 157 -5.00 -8.84 4.91
N GLY A 158 -5.97 -9.71 4.62
CA GLY A 158 -5.76 -10.97 3.91
C GLY A 158 -5.55 -12.18 4.84
N PRO A 159 -4.94 -13.27 4.35
CA PRO A 159 -4.86 -14.57 5.03
C PRO A 159 -4.32 -14.53 6.46
N LEU A 160 -3.46 -13.56 6.78
CA LEU A 160 -2.88 -13.38 8.11
C LEU A 160 -3.85 -12.78 9.14
N CYS A 161 -5.00 -12.25 8.72
CA CYS A 161 -6.14 -11.96 9.61
C CYS A 161 -6.87 -13.23 10.07
N GLY A 162 -6.51 -14.40 9.52
CA GLY A 162 -7.19 -15.65 9.78
C GLY A 162 -8.45 -15.75 8.94
N ARG A 163 -9.49 -16.35 9.51
CA ARG A 163 -10.65 -16.80 8.74
C ARG A 163 -11.28 -15.70 7.88
N VAL A 164 -11.61 -14.55 8.47
CA VAL A 164 -12.38 -13.48 7.80
C VAL A 164 -11.51 -12.56 6.93
N ASN A 165 -10.19 -12.77 6.89
CA ASN A 165 -9.24 -12.01 6.07
C ASN A 165 -9.25 -10.47 6.27
N ASN A 166 -9.93 -9.96 7.29
CA ASN A 166 -10.06 -8.53 7.57
C ASN A 166 -10.15 -8.26 9.09
N TRP A 167 -10.26 -6.99 9.48
CA TRP A 167 -10.38 -6.53 10.87
C TRP A 167 -11.83 -6.40 11.37
N ASP A 168 -12.78 -7.03 10.69
CA ASP A 168 -14.20 -6.95 10.97
C ASP A 168 -14.72 -8.06 11.89
N ASP A 169 -14.31 -7.96 13.16
CA ASP A 169 -14.56 -8.97 14.19
C ASP A 169 -15.98 -8.87 14.82
N HIS A 170 -17.02 -8.76 13.99
CA HIS A 170 -18.41 -8.85 14.47
C HIS A 170 -18.73 -10.25 14.98
N ALA A 171 -19.58 -10.31 16.02
CA ALA A 171 -20.00 -11.57 16.64
C ALA A 171 -20.72 -12.49 15.65
N VAL A 172 -21.39 -11.95 14.63
CA VAL A 172 -22.05 -12.74 13.58
C VAL A 172 -21.07 -13.39 12.59
N ASN A 173 -19.82 -12.91 12.53
CA ASN A 173 -18.81 -13.33 11.55
C ASN A 173 -17.74 -14.21 12.19
N GLN A 174 -17.15 -13.82 13.32
CA GLN A 174 -16.05 -14.58 13.94
C GLN A 174 -15.88 -14.31 15.44
N HIS A 175 -15.24 -15.26 16.12
CA HIS A 175 -14.83 -15.13 17.52
C HIS A 175 -13.65 -14.16 17.66
N CYS A 176 -13.93 -12.92 18.09
CA CYS A 176 -12.94 -11.82 18.05
C CYS A 176 -11.64 -12.12 18.81
N PHE A 177 -11.68 -12.86 19.92
CA PHE A 177 -10.46 -13.18 20.67
C PHE A 177 -9.55 -14.17 19.96
N ASP A 178 -10.12 -15.09 19.16
CA ASP A 178 -9.32 -16.06 18.43
C ASP A 178 -8.73 -15.41 17.17
N ALA A 179 -9.52 -14.54 16.53
CA ALA A 179 -9.06 -13.66 15.47
C ALA A 179 -7.84 -12.82 15.91
N MET A 180 -7.88 -12.25 17.13
CA MET A 180 -6.76 -11.50 17.71
C MET A 180 -5.55 -12.37 17.99
N LYS A 181 -5.70 -13.54 18.63
CA LYS A 181 -4.58 -14.47 18.88
C LYS A 181 -3.86 -14.87 17.59
N PHE A 182 -4.59 -14.97 16.49
CA PHE A 182 -4.03 -15.33 15.18
C PHE A 182 -3.23 -14.19 14.56
N ARG A 183 -3.77 -12.98 14.54
CA ARG A 183 -3.17 -11.85 13.80
C ARG A 183 -2.21 -10.99 14.61
N THR A 184 -2.45 -10.83 15.92
CA THR A 184 -1.71 -9.88 16.75
C THR A 184 -0.21 -10.20 16.86
N PRO A 185 0.26 -11.46 16.92
CA PRO A 185 1.70 -11.72 16.96
C PRO A 185 2.42 -11.24 15.70
N VAL A 186 1.80 -11.47 14.53
CA VAL A 186 2.37 -11.06 13.24
C VAL A 186 2.30 -9.55 13.06
N TYR A 187 1.18 -8.94 13.44
CA TYR A 187 1.01 -7.49 13.45
C TYR A 187 2.04 -6.81 14.36
N ASP A 188 2.18 -7.27 15.60
CA ASP A 188 3.06 -6.69 16.60
C ASP A 188 4.52 -6.77 16.16
N GLN A 189 4.95 -7.95 15.66
CA GLN A 189 6.30 -8.12 15.11
C GLN A 189 6.58 -7.16 13.95
N ALA A 190 5.68 -7.08 12.97
CA ALA A 190 5.90 -6.27 11.78
C ALA A 190 5.89 -4.77 12.08
N VAL A 191 4.94 -4.32 12.91
CA VAL A 191 4.75 -2.92 13.29
C VAL A 191 5.88 -2.43 14.20
N SER A 192 6.24 -3.20 15.24
CA SER A 192 7.35 -2.83 16.12
C SER A 192 8.66 -2.75 15.33
N ALA A 193 8.94 -3.73 14.47
CA ALA A 193 10.12 -3.72 13.60
C ALA A 193 10.16 -2.47 12.70
N LEU A 194 9.04 -2.08 12.08
CA LEU A 194 8.98 -0.86 11.27
C LEU A 194 9.29 0.39 12.10
N ILE A 195 8.63 0.55 13.25
CA ILE A 195 8.81 1.72 14.10
C ILE A 195 10.27 1.80 14.55
N GLU A 196 10.81 0.72 15.10
CA GLU A 196 12.20 0.67 15.57
C GLU A 196 13.19 0.95 14.45
N ASP A 197 13.01 0.36 13.27
CA ASP A 197 13.89 0.56 12.11
C ASP A 197 13.85 2.01 11.60
N ILE A 198 12.70 2.68 11.67
CA ILE A 198 12.58 4.13 11.37
C ILE A 198 13.43 4.97 12.35
N TYR A 199 13.43 4.64 13.64
CA TYR A 199 14.26 5.33 14.64
C TYR A 199 15.74 4.98 14.51
N ASP A 200 16.08 3.70 14.38
CA ASP A 200 17.46 3.20 14.26
C ASP A 200 18.19 3.85 13.06
N ARG A 201 17.45 4.22 12.02
CA ARG A 201 17.97 4.87 10.80
C ARG A 201 17.91 6.39 10.81
N GLY A 202 17.39 7.00 11.89
CA GLY A 202 17.18 8.45 11.98
C GLY A 202 16.16 9.00 10.99
N LEU A 203 15.25 8.15 10.51
CA LEU A 203 14.16 8.54 9.60
C LEU A 203 12.99 9.17 10.37
N ASP A 204 12.91 8.97 11.69
CA ASP A 204 11.90 9.54 12.58
C ASP A 204 11.75 11.06 12.44
N LYS A 205 12.82 11.78 12.08
CA LYS A 205 12.80 13.24 11.85
C LYS A 205 12.14 13.68 10.56
N LYS A 206 11.91 12.77 9.62
CA LYS A 206 11.40 13.06 8.27
C LYS A 206 10.17 12.23 7.92
N VAL A 207 9.95 11.12 8.61
CA VAL A 207 8.92 10.14 8.32
C VAL A 207 7.98 10.05 9.50
N LEU A 208 6.69 10.23 9.22
CA LEU A 208 5.62 9.97 10.16
C LEU A 208 4.97 8.64 9.78
N VAL A 209 5.01 7.68 10.71
CA VAL A 209 4.28 6.42 10.63
C VAL A 209 2.93 6.60 11.32
N VAL A 210 1.85 6.33 10.58
CA VAL A 210 0.49 6.34 11.11
C VAL A 210 -0.14 4.97 10.88
N ILE A 211 -0.53 4.31 11.96
CA ILE A 211 -1.25 3.03 11.91
C ILE A 211 -2.64 3.28 12.47
N THR A 212 -3.62 3.09 11.59
CA THR A 212 -5.01 3.44 11.80
C THR A 212 -5.90 2.38 11.15
N GLY A 213 -7.06 2.16 11.74
CA GLY A 213 -8.18 1.48 11.07
C GLY A 213 -9.09 2.47 10.32
N GLU A 214 -10.27 1.98 9.97
CA GLU A 214 -11.35 2.77 9.36
C GLU A 214 -12.32 3.35 10.40
N PHE A 215 -12.57 2.62 11.48
CA PHE A 215 -13.49 3.02 12.55
C PHE A 215 -13.12 2.42 13.89
N GLY A 216 -13.70 3.02 14.93
CA GLY A 216 -13.66 2.50 16.29
C GLY A 216 -14.45 1.22 16.48
N ARG A 217 -14.20 0.54 17.60
CA ARG A 217 -14.91 -0.69 17.99
C ARG A 217 -15.61 -0.50 19.33
N THR A 218 -16.78 -1.12 19.51
CA THR A 218 -17.56 -1.00 20.74
C THR A 218 -16.71 -1.31 21.97
N PRO A 219 -16.80 -0.53 23.07
CA PRO A 219 -16.00 -0.79 24.27
C PRO A 219 -16.46 -2.07 25.00
N LYS A 220 -17.71 -2.49 24.79
CA LYS A 220 -18.26 -3.75 25.28
C LYS A 220 -18.24 -4.81 24.19
N ILE A 221 -17.97 -6.04 24.60
CA ILE A 221 -18.10 -7.24 23.76
C ILE A 221 -19.57 -7.56 23.58
N SER A 222 -20.00 -7.75 22.33
CA SER A 222 -21.32 -8.26 21.98
C SER A 222 -21.25 -9.77 21.76
N TYR A 223 -22.37 -10.46 22.01
CA TYR A 223 -22.50 -11.90 21.76
C TYR A 223 -23.69 -12.11 20.83
N ALA A 224 -23.48 -12.79 19.71
CA ALA A 224 -24.51 -13.06 18.72
C ALA A 224 -24.32 -14.43 18.10
N ALA A 225 -25.39 -14.97 17.55
CA ALA A 225 -25.33 -16.18 16.74
C ALA A 225 -24.60 -15.90 15.43
N SER A 226 -23.62 -16.75 15.11
CA SER A 226 -22.99 -16.79 13.79
C SER A 226 -24.06 -16.99 12.72
N ASN A 227 -23.96 -16.25 11.63
CA ASN A 227 -24.84 -16.43 10.47
C ASN A 227 -24.45 -17.64 9.61
N GLY A 228 -23.26 -18.23 9.85
CA GLY A 228 -22.71 -19.32 9.03
C GLY A 228 -22.42 -18.94 7.58
N ALA A 229 -22.46 -17.66 7.23
CA ALA A 229 -22.22 -17.14 5.90
C ALA A 229 -20.73 -16.81 5.70
N GLY A 230 -20.15 -17.26 4.59
CA GLY A 230 -18.74 -17.08 4.25
C GLY A 230 -17.84 -18.24 4.67
N ASP A 231 -16.71 -18.40 3.98
CA ASP A 231 -15.73 -19.50 4.17
C ASP A 231 -15.10 -19.55 5.59
N ALA A 232 -15.44 -18.57 6.42
CA ALA A 232 -14.72 -18.17 7.61
C ALA A 232 -15.55 -18.23 8.92
N SER A 233 -16.87 -18.32 8.80
CA SER A 233 -17.79 -18.18 9.93
C SER A 233 -17.88 -19.46 10.76
N ALA A 234 -18.15 -19.32 12.07
CA ALA A 234 -18.54 -20.47 12.89
C ALA A 234 -19.86 -21.08 12.38
N PRO A 235 -20.18 -22.35 12.70
CA PRO A 235 -21.46 -22.95 12.30
C PRO A 235 -22.64 -22.04 12.65
N ALA A 236 -23.62 -21.95 11.75
CA ALA A 236 -24.80 -21.12 11.94
C ALA A 236 -25.46 -21.41 13.30
N GLY A 237 -25.78 -20.38 14.06
CA GLY A 237 -26.35 -20.50 15.42
C GLY A 237 -25.31 -20.54 16.55
N THR A 238 -24.02 -20.66 16.26
CA THR A 238 -22.97 -20.62 17.29
C THR A 238 -22.93 -19.24 17.95
N ILE A 239 -23.17 -19.15 19.26
CA ILE A 239 -23.04 -17.90 20.01
C ILE A 239 -21.56 -17.62 20.27
N GLN A 240 -21.07 -16.48 19.79
CA GLN A 240 -19.65 -16.11 19.91
C GLN A 240 -19.49 -14.60 20.20
N PRO A 241 -18.36 -14.19 20.83
CA PRO A 241 -18.05 -12.80 21.12
C PRO A 241 -17.56 -12.04 19.88
N GLY A 242 -17.93 -10.77 19.79
CA GLY A 242 -17.43 -9.84 18.79
C GLY A 242 -17.53 -8.38 19.21
N ARG A 243 -17.18 -7.48 18.29
CA ARG A 243 -17.22 -6.02 18.49
C ARG A 243 -17.78 -5.30 17.27
N ASP A 244 -18.77 -4.46 17.51
CA ASP A 244 -19.43 -3.67 16.46
C ASP A 244 -18.71 -2.35 16.20
N HIS A 245 -19.09 -1.66 15.13
CA HIS A 245 -18.54 -0.34 14.79
C HIS A 245 -18.95 0.70 15.84
N TRP A 246 -17.99 1.53 16.25
CA TRP A 246 -18.21 2.55 17.27
C TRP A 246 -17.45 3.83 16.93
N PRO A 247 -18.03 4.76 16.17
CA PRO A 247 -17.32 5.96 15.70
C PRO A 247 -16.95 6.94 16.81
N ARG A 248 -17.51 6.76 18.03
CA ARG A 248 -17.26 7.66 19.16
C ARG A 248 -15.92 7.44 19.85
N ALA A 249 -15.23 6.32 19.60
CA ALA A 249 -13.93 6.05 20.21
C ALA A 249 -13.04 5.24 19.28
N PHE A 250 -11.89 5.79 18.91
CA PHE A 250 -10.98 5.23 17.91
C PHE A 250 -9.52 5.39 18.35
N SER A 251 -8.71 4.37 18.11
CA SER A 251 -7.31 4.31 18.55
C SER A 251 -6.39 4.31 17.34
N ASN A 252 -5.35 5.14 17.39
CA ASN A 252 -4.33 5.27 16.35
C ASN A 252 -2.94 5.22 16.97
N ILE A 253 -1.98 4.69 16.23
CA ILE A 253 -0.56 4.75 16.58
C ILE A 253 0.09 5.77 15.65
N TRP A 254 0.85 6.69 16.24
CA TRP A 254 1.64 7.70 15.53
C TRP A 254 3.08 7.60 16.03
N ALA A 255 4.06 7.55 15.13
CA ALA A 255 5.48 7.49 15.46
C ALA A 255 6.32 8.28 14.45
N GLY A 256 7.37 8.97 14.92
CA GLY A 256 8.17 9.87 14.10
C GLY A 256 7.46 11.18 13.76
N GLY A 257 7.93 11.87 12.72
CA GLY A 257 7.41 13.14 12.24
C GLY A 257 8.16 14.40 12.71
N GLY A 258 9.28 14.27 13.42
CA GLY A 258 10.08 15.40 13.95
C GLY A 258 10.15 15.45 15.47
#